data_AF-A0A3D1ZX73-F1
#
_entry.id   AF-A0A3D1ZX73-F1
#
_cell.length_a   1.000
_cell.length_b   1.000
_cell.length_c   1.000
_cell.angle_alpha   90.00
_cell.angle_beta   90.00
_cell.angle_gamma   90.00
#
_symmetry.space_group_name_H-M   'P 1'
#
loop_
_entity.id
_entity.type
_entity.pdbx_description
1 polymer ?
#
loop_
_entity_poly.entity_id
_entity_poly.type
_entity_poly.pdbx_seq_one_letter_code
_entity_poly.pdbx_strand_id
1 'polypeptide(L)'
;QAYHMRWFEQHLPATGVRLKNISTDLIGFQIAGPKARDVLAASTRFDVSNAALPFLSIKEMEVGNCDATVQRVSYTGDLGYEIYVHRDQQISLYQTLAAAGVAFAMKPFGMRAMMSLRLEKNFGSWMREFKPDYTPVETGMDRFMSYDKPANYIGKEAALAERANPPGRRLTQFIVDAIDADVVADE
;
A
#
# COMPACT_ATOMS: atom_id res chain seq x y z
N GLN A 1 10.72 6.61 7.35
CA GLN A 1 10.68 7.72 6.37
C GLN A 1 12.04 8.37 6.12
N ALA A 2 12.75 8.83 7.17
CA ALA A 2 14.04 9.54 7.00
C ALA A 2 15.10 8.76 6.20
N TYR A 3 15.15 7.43 6.34
CA TYR A 3 16.09 6.60 5.58
C TYR A 3 15.84 6.62 4.07
N HIS A 4 14.58 6.59 3.62
CA HIS A 4 14.24 6.69 2.20
C HIS A 4 14.50 8.09 1.65
N MET A 5 14.18 9.14 2.41
CA MET A 5 14.46 10.52 1.98
C MET A 5 15.95 10.74 1.76
N ARG A 6 16.79 10.30 2.71
CA ARG A 6 18.25 10.34 2.56
C ARG A 6 18.71 9.60 1.31
N TRP A 7 18.16 8.42 1.04
CA TRP A 7 18.48 7.65 -0.17
C TRP A 7 18.11 8.43 -1.44
N PHE A 8 16.93 9.03 -1.51
CA PHE A 8 16.51 9.83 -2.66
C PHE A 8 17.36 11.09 -2.85
N GLU A 9 17.72 11.78 -1.77
CA GLU A 9 18.60 12.95 -1.80
C GLU A 9 20.00 12.60 -2.32
N GLN A 10 20.56 11.47 -1.89
CA GLN A 10 21.87 10.98 -2.34
C GLN A 10 21.90 10.61 -3.83
N HIS A 11 20.76 10.22 -4.41
CA HIS A 11 20.66 9.79 -5.81
C HIS A 11 19.91 10.80 -6.69
N LEU A 12 19.66 12.01 -6.19
CA LEU A 12 18.97 13.05 -6.93
C LEU A 12 19.86 13.53 -8.09
N PRO A 13 19.36 13.60 -9.34
CA PRO A 13 20.14 14.16 -10.43
C PRO A 13 20.33 15.67 -10.22
N ALA A 14 21.41 16.22 -10.78
CA ALA A 14 21.73 17.65 -10.67
C ALA A 14 20.61 18.57 -11.20
N THR A 15 19.85 18.10 -12.20
CA THR A 15 18.76 18.86 -12.84
C THR A 15 17.61 17.95 -13.25
N GLY A 16 16.41 18.53 -13.42
CA GLY A 16 15.26 17.83 -14.01
C GLY A 16 14.35 17.11 -13.01
N VAL A 17 14.72 17.03 -11.73
CA VAL A 17 13.89 16.42 -10.68
C VAL A 17 13.86 17.33 -9.45
N ARG A 18 12.68 17.49 -8.85
CA ARG A 18 12.49 18.13 -7.55
C ARG A 18 11.92 17.11 -6.58
N LEU A 19 12.55 16.98 -5.42
CA LEU A 19 12.08 16.14 -4.32
C LEU A 19 11.43 17.03 -3.25
N LYS A 20 10.21 16.69 -2.85
CA LYS A 20 9.52 17.31 -1.71
C LYS A 20 8.90 16.21 -0.85
N ASN A 21 9.16 16.24 0.46
CA ASN A 21 8.43 15.42 1.42
C ASN A 21 7.07 16.08 1.70
N ILE A 22 5.98 15.36 1.43
CA ILE A 22 4.59 15.81 1.65
C ILE A 22 3.85 14.93 2.66
N SER A 23 4.54 14.07 3.43
CA SER A 23 3.84 13.11 4.31
C SER A 23 3.08 13.74 5.47
N THR A 24 3.42 14.97 5.86
CA THR A 24 2.63 15.74 6.82
C THR A 24 1.53 16.55 6.14
N ASP A 25 1.65 16.82 4.85
CA ASP A 25 0.71 17.63 4.07
C ASP A 25 -0.46 16.77 3.59
N LEU A 26 -0.16 15.54 3.15
CA LEU A 26 -1.12 14.60 2.55
C LEU A 26 -1.33 13.40 3.47
N ILE A 27 -2.53 13.29 4.04
CA ILE A 27 -2.93 12.23 4.97
C ILE A 27 -4.30 11.68 4.59
N GLY A 28 -4.64 10.50 5.08
CA GLY A 28 -5.81 9.82 4.58
C GLY A 28 -6.34 8.71 5.45
N PHE A 29 -7.41 8.09 4.97
CA PHE A 29 -8.00 6.89 5.53
C PHE A 29 -8.11 5.82 4.45
N GLN A 30 -8.12 4.57 4.88
CA GLN A 30 -8.49 3.45 4.05
C GLN A 30 -9.91 2.99 4.41
N ILE A 31 -10.66 2.61 3.39
CA ILE A 31 -11.89 1.82 3.54
C ILE A 31 -11.69 0.51 2.78
N ALA A 32 -12.00 -0.61 3.42
CA ALA A 32 -11.77 -1.94 2.86
C ALA A 32 -12.92 -2.89 3.21
N GLY A 33 -13.19 -3.83 2.30
CA GLY A 33 -14.24 -4.82 2.40
C GLY A 33 -15.24 -4.75 1.23
N PRO A 34 -16.16 -5.71 1.15
CA PRO A 34 -17.09 -5.84 0.01
C PRO A 34 -18.00 -4.63 -0.20
N LYS A 35 -18.18 -3.81 0.85
CA LYS A 35 -19.00 -2.59 0.85
C LYS A 35 -18.21 -1.29 0.70
N ALA A 36 -16.88 -1.34 0.53
CA ALA A 36 -16.05 -0.15 0.43
C ALA A 36 -16.46 0.76 -0.74
N ARG A 37 -16.89 0.19 -1.87
CA ARG A 37 -17.39 0.99 -3.00
C ARG A 37 -18.72 1.65 -2.72
N ASP A 38 -19.63 0.96 -2.03
CA ASP A 38 -20.94 1.50 -1.67
C ASP A 38 -20.77 2.71 -0.73
N VAL A 39 -19.84 2.62 0.24
CA VAL A 39 -19.45 3.74 1.11
C VAL A 39 -18.87 4.91 0.31
N LEU A 40 -17.93 4.63 -0.61
CA LEU A 40 -17.32 5.67 -1.43
C LEU A 40 -18.36 6.35 -2.32
N ALA A 41 -19.23 5.58 -2.98
CA ALA A 41 -20.30 6.09 -3.84
C ALA A 41 -21.32 6.94 -3.07
N ALA A 42 -21.60 6.60 -1.81
CA ALA A 42 -22.43 7.43 -0.93
C ALA A 42 -21.74 8.73 -0.48
N SER A 43 -20.42 8.83 -0.67
CA SER A 43 -19.60 9.95 -0.23
C SER A 43 -19.17 10.87 -1.38
N THR A 44 -19.48 10.55 -2.64
CA THR A 44 -19.04 11.33 -3.81
C THR A 44 -20.11 11.38 -4.90
N ARG A 45 -20.04 12.41 -5.76
CA ARG A 45 -20.86 12.50 -6.97
C ARG A 45 -20.20 11.85 -8.19
N PHE A 46 -18.93 11.46 -8.07
CA PHE A 46 -18.15 10.89 -9.16
C PHE A 46 -18.50 9.41 -9.37
N ASP A 47 -18.36 8.92 -10.61
CA ASP A 47 -18.48 7.50 -10.88
C ASP A 47 -17.27 6.72 -10.33
N VAL A 48 -17.55 5.85 -9.37
CA VAL A 48 -16.57 4.96 -8.71
C VAL A 48 -16.82 3.49 -9.05
N SER A 49 -17.52 3.22 -10.16
CA SER A 49 -17.71 1.88 -10.72
C SER A 49 -16.38 1.20 -11.07
N ASN A 50 -16.44 -0.11 -11.34
CA ASN A 50 -15.23 -0.88 -11.72
C ASN A 50 -14.60 -0.35 -13.02
N ALA A 51 -15.43 0.13 -13.94
CA ALA A 51 -14.97 0.65 -15.22
C ALA A 51 -14.33 2.04 -15.06
N ALA A 52 -14.94 2.90 -14.23
CA ALA A 52 -14.42 4.25 -14.00
C ALA A 52 -13.20 4.29 -13.07
N LEU A 53 -13.09 3.36 -12.11
CA LEU A 53 -11.98 3.29 -11.17
C LEU A 53 -11.50 1.82 -11.04
N PRO A 54 -10.74 1.31 -12.04
CA PRO A 54 -10.20 -0.05 -12.04
C PRO A 54 -9.13 -0.27 -10.97
N PHE A 55 -8.77 -1.52 -10.68
CA PHE A 55 -7.74 -1.83 -9.69
C PHE A 55 -6.40 -1.17 -10.03
N LEU A 56 -5.69 -0.64 -9.03
CA LEU A 56 -4.46 0.16 -9.15
C LEU A 56 -4.60 1.48 -9.92
N SER A 57 -5.83 1.96 -10.15
CA SER A 57 -6.04 3.32 -10.66
C SER A 57 -6.12 4.35 -9.54
N ILE A 58 -5.85 5.59 -9.94
CA ILE A 58 -5.88 6.79 -9.11
C ILE A 58 -6.75 7.83 -9.80
N LYS A 59 -7.57 8.54 -9.02
CA LYS A 59 -8.34 9.70 -9.48
C LYS A 59 -8.36 10.78 -8.41
N GLU A 60 -8.26 12.02 -8.85
CA GLU A 60 -8.62 13.17 -8.04
C GLU A 60 -10.12 13.39 -8.15
N MET A 61 -10.80 13.52 -7.01
CA MET A 61 -12.24 13.74 -6.93
C MET A 61 -12.63 14.33 -5.58
N GLU A 62 -13.83 14.88 -5.51
CA GLU A 62 -14.42 15.34 -4.25
C GLU A 62 -14.98 14.15 -3.47
N VAL A 63 -14.66 14.06 -2.17
CA VAL A 63 -15.30 13.13 -1.22
C VAL A 63 -15.90 13.96 -0.10
N GLY A 64 -17.23 14.08 -0.09
CA GLY A 64 -17.95 15.11 0.65
C GLY A 64 -17.52 16.49 0.16
N ASN A 65 -16.97 17.30 1.07
CA ASN A 65 -16.41 18.62 0.75
C ASN A 65 -14.86 18.61 0.72
N CYS A 66 -14.23 17.44 0.58
CA CYS A 66 -12.78 17.30 0.60
C CYS A 66 -12.24 17.05 -0.81
N ASP A 67 -11.17 17.73 -1.19
CA ASP A 67 -10.44 17.50 -2.43
C ASP A 67 -9.51 16.30 -2.21
N ALA A 68 -9.88 15.15 -2.75
CA ALA A 68 -9.25 13.88 -2.43
C ALA A 68 -8.53 13.25 -3.62
N THR A 69 -7.36 12.69 -3.35
CA THR A 69 -6.72 11.68 -4.20
C THR A 69 -7.19 10.30 -3.76
N VAL A 70 -8.01 9.65 -4.59
CA VAL A 70 -8.57 8.33 -4.33
C VAL A 70 -7.83 7.28 -5.16
N GLN A 71 -7.31 6.27 -4.49
CA GLN A 71 -6.59 5.16 -5.10
C GLN A 71 -7.33 3.86 -4.84
N ARG A 72 -7.56 3.05 -5.88
CA ARG A 72 -8.13 1.72 -5.71
C ARG A 72 -7.04 0.69 -5.44
N VAL A 73 -6.63 0.64 -4.18
CA VAL A 73 -5.64 -0.29 -3.63
C VAL A 73 -6.00 -0.55 -2.16
N SER A 74 -5.64 -1.73 -1.65
CA SER A 74 -5.81 -2.09 -0.24
C SER A 74 -4.77 -3.10 0.18
N TYR A 75 -4.15 -2.86 1.35
CA TYR A 75 -3.23 -3.82 1.96
C TYR A 75 -3.95 -4.98 2.66
N THR A 76 -5.28 -4.92 2.80
CA THR A 76 -6.08 -6.07 3.27
C THR A 76 -6.29 -7.12 2.17
N GLY A 77 -6.04 -6.76 0.91
CA GLY A 77 -6.30 -7.55 -0.30
C GLY A 77 -7.78 -7.73 -0.66
N ASP A 78 -8.70 -7.13 0.10
CA ASP A 78 -10.10 -6.99 -0.31
C ASP A 78 -10.28 -5.78 -1.22
N LEU A 79 -11.49 -5.62 -1.78
CA LEU A 79 -11.90 -4.35 -2.37
C LEU A 79 -11.68 -3.23 -1.35
N GLY A 80 -10.94 -2.20 -1.73
CA GLY A 80 -10.70 -1.06 -0.88
C GLY A 80 -10.14 0.13 -1.63
N TYR A 81 -10.13 1.25 -0.92
CA TYR A 81 -9.66 2.54 -1.40
C TYR A 81 -8.81 3.20 -0.34
N GLU A 82 -7.67 3.75 -0.76
CA GLU A 82 -6.92 4.71 0.01
C GLU A 82 -7.32 6.12 -0.44
N ILE A 83 -7.74 6.95 0.51
CA ILE A 83 -8.31 8.27 0.24
C ILE A 83 -7.48 9.30 0.98
N TYR A 84 -6.71 10.07 0.21
CA TYR A 84 -5.78 11.07 0.72
C TYR A 84 -6.31 12.48 0.48
N VAL A 85 -6.18 13.36 1.47
CA VAL A 85 -6.58 14.77 1.44
C VAL A 85 -5.48 15.62 2.08
N HIS A 86 -5.53 16.94 1.89
CA HIS A 86 -4.69 17.83 2.68
C HIS A 86 -5.01 17.68 4.17
N ARG A 87 -4.00 17.80 5.03
CA ARG A 87 -4.12 17.60 6.49
C ARG A 87 -5.27 18.37 7.14
N ASP A 88 -5.58 19.57 6.63
CA ASP A 88 -6.63 20.43 7.18
C ASP A 88 -8.05 19.90 6.89
N GLN A 89 -8.20 18.96 5.96
CA GLN A 89 -9.46 18.32 5.59
C GLN A 89 -9.67 16.96 6.24
N GLN A 90 -8.70 16.44 7.01
CA GLN A 90 -8.74 15.07 7.53
C GLN A 90 -9.96 14.78 8.41
N ILE A 91 -10.34 15.72 9.29
CA ILE A 91 -11.51 15.56 10.16
C ILE A 91 -12.79 15.49 9.33
N SER A 92 -12.92 16.37 8.32
CA SER A 92 -14.06 16.39 7.41
C SER A 92 -14.15 15.08 6.60
N LEU A 93 -13.02 14.55 6.13
CA LEU A 93 -12.98 13.27 5.44
C LEU A 93 -13.45 12.14 6.35
N TYR A 94 -12.94 12.07 7.59
CA TYR A 94 -13.36 11.06 8.56
C TYR A 94 -14.87 11.11 8.80
N GLN A 95 -15.42 12.30 9.07
CA GLN A 95 -16.85 12.48 9.34
C GLN A 95 -17.70 12.08 8.13
N THR A 96 -17.29 12.46 6.92
CA THR A 96 -17.97 12.09 5.67
C THR A 96 -18.04 10.57 5.52
N LEU A 97 -16.90 9.88 5.63
CA LEU A 97 -16.83 8.44 5.48
C LEU A 97 -17.56 7.70 6.60
N ALA A 98 -17.41 8.16 7.85
CA ALA A 98 -18.08 7.56 9.01
C ALA A 98 -19.60 7.66 8.89
N ALA A 99 -20.13 8.82 8.48
CA ALA A 99 -21.55 9.03 8.27
C ALA A 99 -22.11 8.14 7.14
N ALA A 100 -21.43 8.12 5.98
CA ALA A 100 -21.81 7.26 4.86
C ALA A 100 -21.74 5.76 5.23
N GLY A 101 -20.75 5.38 6.04
CA GLY A 101 -20.52 4.01 6.47
C GLY A 101 -21.58 3.43 7.40
N VAL A 102 -22.41 4.25 8.06
CA VAL A 102 -23.48 3.77 8.96
C VAL A 102 -24.44 2.83 8.24
N ALA A 103 -24.86 3.20 7.03
CA ALA A 103 -25.79 2.39 6.22
C ALA A 103 -25.23 1.02 5.82
N PHE A 104 -23.91 0.85 5.91
CA PHE A 104 -23.19 -0.36 5.51
C PHE A 104 -22.55 -1.09 6.70
N ALA A 105 -22.91 -0.71 7.93
CA ALA A 105 -22.34 -1.23 9.17
C ALA A 105 -20.79 -1.19 9.18
N MET A 106 -20.21 -0.14 8.58
CA MET A 106 -18.75 0.06 8.56
C MET A 106 -18.22 0.23 9.98
N LYS A 107 -17.09 -0.41 10.28
CA LYS A 107 -16.44 -0.33 11.59
C LYS A 107 -14.98 0.11 11.45
N PRO A 108 -14.45 0.89 12.41
CA PRO A 108 -13.03 1.20 12.44
C PRO A 108 -12.23 -0.08 12.70
N PHE A 109 -11.09 -0.20 12.04
CA PHE A 109 -10.09 -1.24 12.31
C PHE A 109 -8.70 -0.61 12.35
N GLY A 110 -7.81 -1.22 13.14
CA GLY A 110 -6.45 -0.71 13.35
C GLY A 110 -5.39 -1.64 12.75
N MET A 111 -4.13 -1.28 13.04
CA MET A 111 -2.94 -1.98 12.53
C MET A 111 -2.95 -3.48 12.82
N ARG A 112 -3.41 -3.93 13.99
CA ARG A 112 -3.44 -5.38 14.33
C ARG A 112 -4.30 -6.18 13.34
N ALA A 113 -5.53 -5.75 13.11
CA ALA A 113 -6.42 -6.39 12.14
C ALA A 113 -5.84 -6.32 10.71
N MET A 114 -5.26 -5.18 10.32
CA MET A 114 -4.61 -5.03 9.03
C MET A 114 -3.43 -6.00 8.84
N MET A 115 -2.60 -6.19 9.88
CA MET A 115 -1.46 -7.10 9.84
C MET A 115 -1.86 -8.58 9.78
N SER A 116 -3.04 -8.94 10.31
CA SER A 116 -3.62 -10.27 10.10
C SER A 116 -4.12 -10.43 8.65
N LEU A 117 -4.92 -9.48 8.16
CA LEU A 117 -5.52 -9.55 6.82
C LEU A 117 -4.46 -9.62 5.71
N ARG A 118 -3.41 -8.79 5.78
CA ARG A 118 -2.32 -8.80 4.78
C ARG A 118 -1.60 -10.14 4.71
N LEU A 119 -1.49 -10.84 5.84
CA LEU A 119 -0.75 -12.10 5.94
C LEU A 119 -1.50 -13.23 5.23
N GLU A 120 -2.84 -13.27 5.36
CA GLU A 120 -3.71 -14.18 4.61
C GLU A 120 -3.59 -14.01 3.09
N LYS A 121 -3.15 -12.84 2.62
CA LYS A 121 -2.91 -12.54 1.19
C LYS A 121 -1.46 -12.71 0.76
N ASN A 122 -0.59 -13.12 1.68
CA ASN A 122 0.84 -13.22 1.47
C ASN A 122 1.49 -11.90 1.01
N PHE A 123 1.03 -10.79 1.58
CA PHE A 123 1.65 -9.49 1.35
C PHE A 123 2.76 -9.29 2.38
N GLY A 124 4.02 -9.29 1.94
CA GLY A 124 5.15 -8.94 2.80
C GLY A 124 5.18 -7.45 3.17
N SER A 125 5.94 -7.11 4.19
CA SER A 125 6.15 -5.75 4.67
C SER A 125 7.64 -5.42 4.75
N TRP A 126 7.98 -4.17 4.41
CA TRP A 126 9.34 -3.68 4.55
C TRP A 126 9.72 -3.59 6.03
N MET A 127 10.96 -3.98 6.36
CA MET A 127 11.49 -4.25 7.70
C MET A 127 10.94 -5.52 8.39
N ARG A 128 10.08 -6.30 7.72
CA ARG A 128 9.62 -7.61 8.18
C ARG A 128 10.12 -8.69 7.23
N GLU A 129 9.30 -9.10 6.27
CA GLU A 129 9.68 -10.06 5.24
C GLU A 129 10.68 -9.49 4.22
N PHE A 130 10.70 -8.16 4.05
CA PHE A 130 11.63 -7.49 3.14
C PHE A 130 12.62 -6.62 3.92
N LYS A 131 13.91 -6.85 3.72
CA LYS A 131 15.02 -6.14 4.37
C LYS A 131 16.17 -6.03 3.37
N PRO A 132 17.15 -5.12 3.58
CA PRO A 132 18.36 -5.06 2.75
C PRO A 132 19.16 -6.37 2.68
N ASP A 133 18.94 -7.28 3.63
CA ASP A 133 19.61 -8.59 3.73
C ASP A 133 19.02 -9.65 2.80
N TYR A 134 17.87 -9.36 2.18
CA TYR A 134 17.17 -10.26 1.28
C TYR A 134 17.05 -9.65 -0.11
N THR A 135 17.00 -10.53 -1.09
CA THR A 135 16.96 -10.17 -2.49
C THR A 135 15.56 -10.38 -3.09
N PRO A 136 15.27 -9.81 -4.28
CA PRO A 136 13.97 -9.99 -4.91
C PRO A 136 13.61 -11.46 -5.17
N VAL A 137 14.55 -12.31 -5.56
CA VAL A 137 14.26 -13.73 -5.81
C VAL A 137 14.04 -14.48 -4.49
N GLU A 138 14.82 -14.20 -3.44
CA GLU A 138 14.60 -14.80 -2.11
C GLU A 138 13.19 -14.50 -1.59
N THR A 139 12.70 -13.28 -1.81
CA THR A 139 11.41 -12.82 -1.24
C THR A 139 10.21 -12.98 -2.18
N GLY A 140 10.40 -13.52 -3.40
CA GLY A 140 9.35 -13.59 -4.43
C GLY A 140 8.89 -12.21 -4.97
N MET A 141 9.74 -11.20 -4.83
CA MET A 141 9.54 -9.83 -5.36
C MET A 141 10.12 -9.67 -6.77
N ASP A 142 10.81 -10.67 -7.29
CA ASP A 142 11.32 -10.74 -8.66
C ASP A 142 10.22 -10.49 -9.70
N ARG A 143 8.97 -10.90 -9.43
CA ARG A 143 7.82 -10.60 -10.31
C ARG A 143 7.53 -9.10 -10.50
N PHE A 144 8.01 -8.24 -9.60
CA PHE A 144 7.86 -6.78 -9.69
C PHE A 144 9.09 -6.10 -10.31
N MET A 145 10.13 -6.87 -10.62
CA MET A 145 11.35 -6.37 -11.21
C MET A 145 11.21 -6.26 -12.73
N SER A 146 11.56 -5.09 -13.27
CA SER A 146 11.59 -4.86 -14.72
C SER A 146 12.98 -5.17 -15.27
N TYR A 147 13.30 -6.46 -15.44
CA TYR A 147 14.62 -6.91 -15.90
C TYR A 147 15.00 -6.35 -17.27
N ASP A 148 14.03 -6.20 -18.16
CA ASP A 148 14.22 -5.73 -19.53
C ASP A 148 14.22 -4.20 -19.67
N LYS A 149 14.02 -3.46 -18.56
CA LYS A 149 14.04 -1.99 -18.58
C LYS A 149 15.38 -1.51 -19.15
N PRO A 150 15.40 -0.66 -20.20
CA PRO A 150 16.65 -0.21 -20.81
C PRO A 150 17.58 0.53 -19.82
N ALA A 151 17.00 1.28 -18.88
CA ALA A 151 17.76 1.98 -17.86
C ALA A 151 18.54 1.02 -16.96
N ASN A 152 19.80 1.35 -16.67
CA ASN A 152 20.60 0.66 -15.66
C ASN A 152 20.22 1.16 -14.26
N TYR A 153 19.08 0.69 -13.74
CA TYR A 153 18.62 1.05 -12.40
C TYR A 153 19.50 0.42 -11.32
N ILE A 154 19.56 1.08 -10.15
CA ILE A 154 20.37 0.62 -9.02
C ILE A 154 19.95 -0.80 -8.63
N GLY A 155 20.91 -1.73 -8.64
CA GLY A 155 20.68 -3.15 -8.32
C GLY A 155 20.34 -4.04 -9.52
N LYS A 156 20.24 -3.53 -10.75
CA LYS A 156 19.86 -4.32 -11.94
C LYS A 156 20.79 -5.51 -12.19
N GLU A 157 22.10 -5.29 -12.20
CA GLU A 157 23.09 -6.34 -12.47
C GLU A 157 23.04 -7.45 -11.41
N ALA A 158 22.97 -7.08 -10.13
CA ALA A 158 22.84 -8.04 -9.03
C ALA A 158 21.54 -8.85 -9.14
N ALA A 159 20.41 -8.20 -9.47
CA ALA A 159 19.14 -8.89 -9.65
C ALA A 159 19.15 -9.85 -10.86
N LEU A 160 19.87 -9.52 -11.94
CA LEU A 160 20.05 -10.41 -13.10
C LEU A 160 20.93 -11.61 -12.76
N ALA A 161 22.05 -11.38 -12.06
CA ALA A 161 22.96 -12.43 -11.63
C ALA A 161 22.25 -13.43 -10.71
N GLU A 162 21.46 -12.93 -9.75
CA GLU A 162 20.64 -13.76 -8.89
C GLU A 162 19.58 -14.54 -9.66
N ARG A 163 18.88 -13.90 -10.61
CA ARG A 163 17.87 -14.60 -11.40
C ARG A 163 18.49 -15.76 -12.21
N ALA A 164 19.73 -15.59 -12.68
CA ALA A 164 20.48 -16.63 -13.39
C ALA A 164 20.99 -17.74 -12.45
N ASN A 165 21.34 -17.40 -11.21
CA ASN A 165 21.79 -18.34 -10.18
C ASN A 165 21.00 -18.13 -8.87
N PRO A 166 19.79 -18.72 -8.77
CA PRO A 166 18.88 -18.46 -7.66
C PRO A 166 19.45 -18.87 -6.29
N PRO A 167 19.05 -18.16 -5.22
CA PRO A 167 19.46 -18.44 -3.85
C PRO A 167 18.92 -19.80 -3.38
N GLY A 168 19.64 -20.44 -2.45
CA GLY A 168 19.25 -21.73 -1.88
C GLY A 168 18.10 -21.67 -0.86
N ARG A 169 17.65 -20.46 -0.50
CA ARG A 169 16.54 -20.20 0.43
C ARG A 169 15.49 -19.31 -0.22
N ARG A 170 14.25 -19.42 0.26
CA ARG A 170 13.12 -18.60 -0.17
C ARG A 170 12.23 -18.25 1.01
N LEU A 171 11.62 -17.08 0.97
CA LEU A 171 10.55 -16.70 1.87
C LEU A 171 9.38 -17.66 1.67
N THR A 172 8.89 -18.23 2.77
CA THR A 172 7.76 -19.16 2.77
C THR A 172 6.83 -18.85 3.94
N GLN A 173 5.56 -19.20 3.78
CA GLN A 173 4.57 -19.12 4.85
C GLN A 173 4.44 -20.48 5.52
N PHE A 174 4.12 -20.44 6.81
CA PHE A 174 3.83 -21.63 7.62
C PHE A 174 2.42 -21.51 8.20
N ILE A 175 1.76 -22.66 8.34
CA ILE A 175 0.59 -22.82 9.18
C ILE A 175 1.05 -23.66 10.37
N VAL A 176 0.89 -23.12 11.57
CA VAL A 176 1.33 -23.77 12.81
C VAL A 176 0.12 -23.88 13.71
N ASP A 177 -0.22 -25.10 14.12
CA ASP A 177 -1.25 -25.34 15.12
C ASP A 177 -0.78 -24.80 16.47
N ALA A 178 -1.62 -23.98 17.11
CA ALA A 178 -1.35 -23.39 18.42
C ALA A 178 -2.54 -23.64 19.36
N ILE A 179 -2.26 -23.83 20.65
CA ILE A 179 -3.29 -24.08 21.67
C ILE A 179 -3.67 -22.77 22.36
N ASP A 180 -2.67 -22.03 22.85
CA ASP A 180 -2.83 -20.83 23.68
C ASP A 180 -1.84 -19.71 23.31
N ALA A 181 -1.18 -19.82 22.14
CA ALA A 181 -0.22 -18.85 21.66
C ALA A 181 -0.79 -18.02 20.51
N ASP A 182 -0.67 -16.70 20.64
CA ASP A 182 -0.91 -15.75 19.56
C ASP A 182 0.39 -15.47 18.80
N VAL A 183 0.29 -15.28 17.48
CA VAL A 183 1.41 -14.81 16.67
C VAL A 183 1.75 -13.37 17.06
N VAL A 184 3.00 -13.13 17.49
CA VAL A 184 3.51 -11.80 17.84
C VAL A 184 4.81 -11.53 17.10
N ALA A 185 4.85 -10.43 16.34
CA ALA A 185 6.03 -9.93 15.62
C ALA A 185 6.59 -10.90 14.55
N ASP A 186 7.80 -10.60 14.06
CA ASP A 186 8.48 -11.36 13.01
C ASP A 186 9.61 -12.17 13.64
N GLU A 187 9.41 -13.48 13.75
CA GLU A 187 10.35 -14.59 13.51
C GLU A 187 9.58 -15.91 13.65
#